data_AF-A0ABD0Z3E9-F1
#
_entry.id   AF-A0ABD0Z3E9-F1
#
_cell.length_a   1.000
_cell.length_b   1.000
_cell.length_c   1.000
_cell.angle_alpha   90.00
_cell.angle_beta   90.00
_cell.angle_gamma   90.00
#
_symmetry.space_group_name_H-M   'P 1'
#
loop_
_entity.id
_entity.type
_entity.pdbx_description
1 polymer ?
#
loop_
_entity_poly.entity_id
_entity_poly.type
_entity_poly.pdbx_seq_one_letter_code
_entity_poly.pdbx_strand_id
1 'polypeptide(L)'
;MILEVSQYLENYLWPNFDPETATFEHVMSMILMINEKFRENVAAWICFHDRDEVVVFSFEKQLFQKEAINALPLYPNEQIMWDKSVIPSINYSGEGCLALPKLNLQFLTLHDYLLRNFNLFRLESTYEIHEDIHEVVPRLLAHINNEGETAFLGWS
;
A
#
# COMPACT_ATOMS: atom_id res chain seq x y z
N MET A 1 -12.09 -39.78 0.38
CA MET A 1 -13.06 -40.62 1.14
C MET A 1 -12.94 -40.54 2.67
N ILE A 2 -11.77 -40.30 3.29
CA ILE A 2 -11.69 -40.14 4.77
C ILE A 2 -12.07 -38.73 5.25
N LEU A 3 -12.03 -37.74 4.35
CA LEU A 3 -12.28 -36.32 4.64
C LEU A 3 -13.74 -35.88 4.43
N GLU A 4 -14.52 -36.58 3.60
CA GLU A 4 -15.99 -36.46 3.59
C GLU A 4 -16.61 -36.97 4.89
N VAL A 5 -16.02 -38.00 5.51
CA VAL A 5 -16.52 -38.58 6.77
C VAL A 5 -16.27 -37.65 7.96
N SER A 6 -15.24 -36.80 7.92
CA SER A 6 -14.89 -35.93 9.05
C SER A 6 -15.60 -34.59 9.05
N GLN A 7 -16.17 -34.14 7.92
CA GLN A 7 -16.78 -32.80 7.75
C GLN A 7 -15.93 -31.70 8.42
N TYR A 8 -14.60 -31.86 8.36
CA TYR A 8 -13.68 -31.07 9.19
C TYR A 8 -13.72 -29.58 8.85
N LEU A 9 -13.86 -29.27 7.56
CA LEU A 9 -14.06 -27.90 7.09
C LEU A 9 -15.39 -27.32 7.60
N GLU A 10 -16.48 -28.07 7.46
CA GLU A 10 -17.86 -27.62 7.73
C GLU A 10 -18.16 -27.51 9.23
N ASN A 11 -17.68 -28.44 10.04
CA ASN A 11 -18.02 -28.54 11.46
C ASN A 11 -17.00 -27.91 12.39
N TYR A 12 -15.73 -27.78 11.98
CA TYR A 12 -14.64 -27.36 12.87
C TYR A 12 -13.90 -26.12 12.38
N LEU A 13 -13.48 -26.07 11.12
CA LEU A 13 -12.71 -24.92 10.63
C LEU A 13 -13.61 -23.71 10.38
N TRP A 14 -14.65 -23.86 9.55
CA TRP A 14 -15.48 -22.74 9.11
C TRP A 14 -16.31 -22.07 10.23
N PRO A 15 -16.97 -22.80 11.14
CA PRO A 15 -17.75 -22.16 12.21
C PRO A 15 -16.91 -21.37 13.21
N ASN A 16 -15.63 -21.73 13.35
CA ASN A 16 -14.68 -21.11 14.28
C ASN A 16 -13.71 -20.14 13.57
N PHE A 17 -13.93 -19.87 12.27
CA PHE A 17 -13.13 -18.90 11.54
C PHE A 17 -13.55 -17.49 11.92
N ASP A 18 -12.59 -16.71 12.42
CA ASP A 18 -12.75 -15.30 12.70
C ASP A 18 -11.63 -14.51 11.98
N PRO A 19 -11.97 -13.59 11.05
CA PRO A 19 -10.98 -12.86 10.25
C PRO A 19 -9.97 -12.05 11.06
N GLU A 20 -10.36 -11.56 12.24
CA GLU A 20 -9.49 -10.68 13.03
C GLU A 20 -8.48 -11.46 13.90
N THR A 21 -8.81 -12.71 14.27
CA THR A 21 -8.01 -13.52 15.21
C THR A 21 -7.43 -14.79 14.60
N ALA A 22 -7.79 -15.14 13.36
CA ALA A 22 -7.34 -16.35 12.69
C ALA A 22 -5.82 -16.41 12.54
N THR A 23 -5.23 -17.52 13.00
CA THR A 23 -3.80 -17.78 12.82
C THR A 23 -3.50 -18.31 11.42
N PHE A 24 -2.24 -18.19 11.00
CA PHE A 24 -1.78 -18.68 9.70
C PHE A 24 -2.02 -20.19 9.52
N GLU A 25 -1.84 -20.99 10.58
CA GLU A 25 -2.06 -22.44 10.53
C GLU A 25 -3.53 -22.78 10.26
N HIS A 26 -4.45 -22.00 10.81
CA HIS A 26 -5.89 -22.20 10.62
C HIS A 26 -6.30 -21.88 9.18
N VAL A 27 -5.84 -20.75 8.63
CA VAL A 27 -6.06 -20.36 7.23
C VAL A 27 -5.44 -21.37 6.27
N MET A 28 -4.20 -21.80 6.52
CA MET A 28 -3.54 -22.82 5.70
C MET A 28 -4.30 -24.15 5.70
N SER A 29 -4.80 -24.57 6.87
CA SER A 29 -5.60 -25.79 7.00
C SER A 29 -6.91 -25.69 6.23
N MET A 30 -7.59 -24.53 6.26
CA MET A 30 -8.77 -24.28 5.43
C MET A 30 -8.44 -24.38 3.93
N ILE A 31 -7.37 -23.74 3.46
CA ILE A 31 -6.95 -23.77 2.05
C ILE A 31 -6.64 -25.21 1.61
N LEU A 32 -5.94 -25.98 2.43
CA LEU A 32 -5.64 -27.38 2.14
C LEU A 32 -6.92 -28.22 2.02
N MET A 33 -7.91 -28.01 2.89
CA MET A 33 -9.18 -28.73 2.84
C MET A 33 -10.04 -28.35 1.64
N ILE A 34 -10.05 -27.07 1.26
CA ILE A 34 -10.71 -26.62 0.03
C ILE A 34 -10.04 -27.29 -1.19
N ASN A 35 -8.71 -27.27 -1.27
CA ASN A 35 -7.95 -27.89 -2.36
C ASN A 35 -8.17 -29.42 -2.44
N GLU A 36 -8.23 -30.12 -1.31
CA GLU A 36 -8.56 -31.55 -1.28
C GLU A 36 -9.98 -31.84 -1.77
N LYS A 37 -10.98 -31.02 -1.37
CA LYS A 37 -12.35 -31.16 -1.90
C LYS A 37 -12.39 -30.97 -3.42
N PHE A 38 -11.64 -30.02 -3.97
CA PHE A 38 -11.51 -29.86 -5.43
C PHE A 38 -10.85 -31.06 -6.10
N ARG A 39 -9.80 -31.64 -5.49
CA ARG A 39 -9.15 -32.85 -6.00
C ARG A 39 -10.11 -34.04 -6.05
N GLU A 40 -10.99 -34.17 -5.07
CA GLU A 40 -12.01 -35.21 -5.02
C GLU A 40 -13.26 -34.87 -5.88
N ASN A 41 -13.27 -33.75 -6.62
CA ASN A 41 -14.42 -33.22 -7.38
C ASN A 41 -15.69 -33.01 -6.53
N VAL A 42 -15.53 -32.71 -5.25
CA VAL A 42 -16.62 -32.39 -4.32
C VAL A 42 -16.86 -30.88 -4.31
N ALA A 43 -18.13 -30.48 -4.27
CA ALA A 43 -18.52 -29.07 -4.25
C ALA A 43 -18.13 -28.40 -2.91
N ALA A 44 -16.95 -27.78 -2.87
CA ALA A 44 -16.43 -27.08 -1.69
C ALA A 44 -17.19 -25.79 -1.37
N TRP A 45 -17.84 -25.16 -2.36
CA TRP A 45 -18.46 -23.84 -2.20
C TRP A 45 -19.76 -23.84 -1.41
N ILE A 46 -20.41 -25.00 -1.25
CA ILE A 46 -21.72 -25.10 -0.60
C ILE A 46 -21.65 -24.67 0.88
N CYS A 47 -20.54 -24.93 1.57
CA CYS A 47 -20.39 -24.57 2.99
C CYS A 47 -20.16 -23.06 3.21
N PHE A 48 -19.75 -22.32 2.18
CA PHE A 48 -19.47 -20.89 2.29
C PHE A 48 -20.72 -20.03 2.10
N HIS A 49 -21.76 -20.55 1.45
CA HIS A 49 -23.01 -19.82 1.17
C HIS A 49 -23.71 -19.25 2.40
N ASP A 50 -23.56 -19.88 3.57
CA ASP A 50 -24.14 -19.37 4.81
C ASP A 50 -23.47 -18.08 5.29
N ARG A 51 -22.22 -17.80 4.87
CA ARG A 51 -21.41 -16.62 5.28
C ARG A 51 -20.51 -16.12 4.15
N ASP A 52 -21.08 -15.91 2.97
CA ASP A 52 -20.34 -15.43 1.79
C ASP A 52 -19.65 -14.07 2.05
N GLU A 53 -20.26 -13.20 2.86
CA GLU A 53 -19.72 -11.88 3.22
C GLU A 53 -18.36 -11.96 3.94
N VAL A 54 -18.17 -12.98 4.79
CA VAL A 54 -16.91 -13.17 5.53
C VAL A 54 -15.80 -13.64 4.59
N VAL A 55 -16.12 -14.52 3.62
CA VAL A 55 -15.15 -14.95 2.59
C VAL A 55 -14.73 -13.77 1.74
N VAL A 56 -15.69 -12.97 1.27
CA VAL A 56 -15.40 -11.81 0.42
C VAL A 56 -14.56 -10.80 1.17
N PHE A 57 -14.88 -10.47 2.43
CA PHE A 57 -14.10 -9.52 3.23
C PHE A 57 -12.69 -10.04 3.56
N SER A 58 -12.55 -11.33 3.86
CA SER A 58 -11.28 -11.91 4.34
C SER A 58 -10.32 -12.26 3.20
N PHE A 59 -10.87 -12.63 2.04
CA PHE A 59 -10.12 -13.09 0.87
C PHE A 59 -10.37 -12.21 -0.35
N GLU A 60 -10.83 -10.97 -0.15
CA GLU A 60 -10.98 -10.01 -1.24
C GLU A 60 -9.65 -9.88 -1.98
N LYS A 61 -9.70 -9.83 -3.30
CA LYS A 61 -8.50 -9.58 -4.09
C LYS A 61 -7.90 -8.26 -3.65
N GLN A 62 -6.63 -8.33 -3.24
CA GLN A 62 -5.82 -7.16 -2.96
C GLN A 62 -5.93 -6.18 -4.14
N LEU A 63 -6.27 -4.92 -3.85
CA LEU A 63 -6.44 -3.85 -4.83
C LEU A 63 -5.41 -3.97 -5.96
N PHE A 64 -5.89 -4.00 -7.21
CA PHE A 64 -4.98 -4.11 -8.34
C PHE A 64 -3.96 -2.98 -8.26
N GLN A 65 -2.66 -3.30 -8.31
CA GLN A 65 -1.58 -2.30 -8.26
C GLN A 65 -1.82 -1.14 -9.24
N LYS A 66 -2.43 -1.42 -10.39
CA LYS A 66 -2.84 -0.40 -11.37
C LYS A 66 -3.87 0.60 -10.84
N GLU A 67 -4.89 0.15 -10.12
CA GLU A 67 -5.92 1.01 -9.53
C GLU A 67 -5.33 1.88 -8.42
N ALA A 68 -4.45 1.30 -7.60
CA ALA A 68 -3.69 2.05 -6.61
C ALA A 68 -2.84 3.15 -7.26
N ILE A 69 -2.14 2.85 -8.37
CA ILE A 69 -1.36 3.84 -9.13
C ILE A 69 -2.27 4.93 -9.72
N ASN A 70 -3.41 4.56 -10.30
CA ASN A 70 -4.35 5.52 -10.88
C ASN A 70 -4.99 6.43 -9.84
N ALA A 71 -5.10 5.98 -8.58
CA ALA A 71 -5.60 6.77 -7.47
C ALA A 71 -4.55 7.72 -6.87
N LEU A 72 -3.26 7.59 -7.25
CA LEU A 72 -2.22 8.47 -6.74
C LEU A 72 -2.36 9.88 -7.34
N PRO A 73 -2.32 10.94 -6.51
CA PRO A 73 -2.29 12.30 -7.03
C PRO A 73 -1.00 12.53 -7.82
N LEU A 74 -1.13 13.29 -8.92
CA LEU A 74 0.00 13.65 -9.76
C LEU A 74 0.98 14.58 -9.03
N TYR A 75 0.45 15.53 -8.26
CA TYR A 75 1.24 16.51 -7.51
C TYR A 75 1.48 16.08 -6.07
N PRO A 76 2.63 16.46 -5.49
CA PRO A 76 2.93 16.19 -4.10
C PRO A 76 2.07 17.03 -3.15
N ASN A 77 1.86 16.50 -1.94
CA ASN A 77 1.28 17.25 -0.83
C ASN A 77 2.38 17.72 0.14
N GLU A 78 2.01 18.54 1.11
CA GLU A 78 2.94 19.04 2.13
C GLU A 78 3.63 17.91 2.92
N GLN A 79 2.87 16.86 3.24
CA GLN A 79 3.38 15.76 4.05
C GLN A 79 4.53 15.04 3.37
N ILE A 80 4.40 14.75 2.07
CA ILE A 80 5.43 14.11 1.26
C ILE A 80 6.58 15.09 1.03
N MET A 81 6.28 16.35 0.72
CA MET A 81 7.28 17.37 0.38
C MET A 81 8.27 17.64 1.52
N TRP A 82 7.81 17.58 2.77
CA TRP A 82 8.66 17.80 3.96
C TRP A 82 9.06 16.50 4.69
N ASP A 83 8.80 15.33 4.11
CA ASP A 83 9.22 14.04 4.66
C ASP A 83 10.69 13.73 4.38
N LYS A 84 11.52 13.83 5.43
CA LYS A 84 12.97 13.58 5.37
C LYS A 84 13.36 12.12 5.08
N SER A 85 12.44 11.17 5.25
CA SER A 85 12.71 9.75 4.99
C SER A 85 12.66 9.39 3.51
N VAL A 86 11.96 10.21 2.72
CA VAL A 86 11.73 10.04 1.29
C VAL A 86 12.47 11.10 0.49
N ILE A 87 12.50 12.34 0.99
CA ILE A 87 13.12 13.50 0.37
C ILE A 87 14.34 13.92 1.21
N PRO A 88 15.55 13.46 0.86
CA PRO A 88 16.75 13.83 1.58
C PRO A 88 17.13 15.29 1.29
N SER A 89 17.69 15.97 2.28
CA SER A 89 18.38 17.25 2.07
C SER A 89 19.67 17.04 1.27
N ILE A 90 20.16 18.09 0.60
CA ILE A 90 21.44 18.12 -0.15
C ILE A 90 22.62 17.50 0.64
N ASN A 91 22.62 17.65 1.96
CA ASN A 91 23.70 17.17 2.84
C ASN A 91 23.53 15.71 3.32
N TYR A 92 22.80 14.88 2.57
CA TYR A 92 22.59 13.50 2.95
C TYR A 92 23.91 12.69 2.89
N SER A 93 24.39 12.25 4.06
CA SER A 93 25.68 11.57 4.21
C SER A 93 25.69 10.13 3.70
N GLY A 94 24.53 9.56 3.35
CA GLY A 94 24.42 8.15 2.96
C GLY A 94 24.46 7.18 4.15
N GLU A 95 24.58 7.66 5.39
CA GLU A 95 24.64 6.81 6.59
C GLU A 95 23.28 6.21 6.97
N GLY A 96 22.18 6.83 6.51
CA GLY A 96 20.82 6.33 6.71
C GLY A 96 20.35 5.39 5.58
N CYS A 97 19.21 4.73 5.81
CA CYS A 97 18.44 4.11 4.73
C CYS A 97 17.29 5.06 4.35
N LEU A 98 17.10 5.29 3.05
CA LEU A 98 15.93 5.98 2.53
C LEU A 98 14.91 4.97 2.03
N ALA A 99 13.63 5.29 2.16
CA ALA A 99 12.52 4.48 1.65
C ALA A 99 12.35 4.66 0.13
N LEU A 100 13.46 4.57 -0.62
CA LEU A 100 13.51 4.79 -2.06
C LEU A 100 13.64 3.47 -2.82
N PRO A 101 12.90 3.29 -3.93
CA PRO A 101 13.13 2.18 -4.83
C PRO A 101 14.53 2.24 -5.42
N LYS A 102 15.24 1.12 -5.48
CA LYS A 102 16.58 1.05 -6.09
C LYS A 102 16.49 0.55 -7.52
N LEU A 103 17.19 1.25 -8.42
CA LEU A 103 17.40 0.80 -9.80
C LEU A 103 18.68 -0.05 -9.85
N ASN A 104 18.52 -1.33 -10.19
CA ASN A 104 19.62 -2.27 -10.39
C ASN A 104 19.59 -2.79 -11.84
N LEU A 105 20.42 -3.79 -12.15
CA LEU A 105 20.46 -4.41 -13.48
C LEU A 105 19.28 -5.35 -13.77
N GLN A 106 18.61 -5.85 -12.72
CA GLN A 106 17.56 -6.86 -12.84
C GLN A 106 16.28 -6.39 -12.13
N PHE A 107 15.15 -6.65 -12.77
CA PHE A 107 13.81 -6.34 -12.29
C PHE A 107 12.93 -7.59 -12.44
N LEU A 108 11.92 -7.74 -11.58
CA LEU A 108 11.07 -8.94 -11.58
C LEU A 108 10.20 -9.00 -12.84
N THR A 109 9.69 -7.84 -13.27
CA THR A 109 8.86 -7.68 -14.47
C THR A 109 9.07 -6.30 -15.09
N LEU A 110 8.60 -6.09 -16.32
CA LEU A 110 8.55 -4.75 -16.92
C LEU A 110 7.72 -3.79 -16.06
N HIS A 111 6.63 -4.27 -15.44
CA HIS A 111 5.80 -3.45 -14.57
C HIS A 111 6.55 -2.97 -13.32
N ASP A 112 7.31 -3.85 -12.67
CA ASP A 112 8.18 -3.50 -11.53
C ASP A 112 9.20 -2.42 -11.92
N TYR A 113 9.85 -2.57 -13.08
CA TYR A 113 10.75 -1.54 -13.61
C TYR A 113 10.05 -0.18 -13.77
N LEU A 114 8.89 -0.15 -14.45
CA LEU A 114 8.17 1.09 -14.71
C LEU A 114 7.67 1.73 -13.41
N LEU A 115 7.19 0.94 -12.45
CA LEU A 115 6.72 1.44 -11.17
C LEU A 115 7.85 2.07 -10.34
N ARG A 116 9.05 1.48 -10.34
CA ARG A 116 10.22 2.06 -9.67
C ARG A 116 10.63 3.39 -10.29
N ASN A 117 10.70 3.45 -11.63
CA ASN A 117 11.03 4.69 -12.34
C ASN A 117 9.97 5.77 -12.12
N PHE A 118 8.69 5.41 -12.17
CA PHE A 118 7.59 6.33 -11.89
C PHE A 118 7.71 6.95 -10.49
N ASN A 119 7.95 6.13 -9.48
CA ASN A 119 8.10 6.61 -8.10
C ASN A 119 9.33 7.49 -7.94
N LEU A 120 10.48 7.11 -8.51
CA LEU A 120 11.70 7.90 -8.43
C LEU A 120 11.56 9.26 -9.13
N PHE A 121 11.00 9.28 -10.35
CA PHE A 121 10.77 10.52 -11.08
C PHE A 121 9.84 11.46 -10.32
N ARG A 122 8.76 10.92 -9.73
CA ARG A 122 7.85 11.71 -8.92
C ARG A 122 8.54 12.34 -7.71
N LEU A 123 9.43 11.62 -7.04
CA LEU A 123 10.17 12.12 -5.88
C LEU A 123 11.24 13.15 -6.27
N GLU A 124 11.90 12.96 -7.40
CA GLU A 124 12.81 13.95 -7.98
C GLU A 124 12.07 15.26 -8.29
N SER A 125 10.95 15.21 -9.01
CA SER A 125 10.15 16.41 -9.26
C SER A 125 9.60 17.04 -7.97
N THR A 126 9.28 16.23 -6.96
CA THR A 126 8.85 16.77 -5.66
C THR A 126 9.99 17.50 -4.94
N TYR A 127 11.21 16.97 -5.02
CA TYR A 127 12.40 17.61 -4.48
C TYR A 127 12.68 18.95 -5.18
N GLU A 128 12.57 19.02 -6.51
CA GLU A 128 12.70 20.27 -7.27
C GLU A 128 11.68 21.32 -6.82
N ILE A 129 10.41 20.93 -6.72
CA ILE A 129 9.35 21.83 -6.24
C ILE A 129 9.60 22.27 -4.79
N HIS A 130 10.09 21.37 -3.93
CA HIS A 130 10.45 21.71 -2.55
C HIS A 130 11.54 22.78 -2.50
N GLU A 131 12.61 22.62 -3.29
CA GLU A 131 13.72 23.59 -3.34
C GLU A 131 13.24 24.95 -3.87
N ASP A 132 12.42 24.96 -4.93
CA ASP A 132 11.84 26.19 -5.48
C ASP A 132 11.00 26.93 -4.42
N ILE A 133 10.14 26.20 -3.71
CA ILE A 133 9.31 26.78 -2.64
C ILE A 133 10.20 27.26 -1.49
N HIS A 134 11.20 26.49 -1.10
CA HIS A 134 12.14 26.84 -0.04
C HIS A 134 12.97 28.09 -0.39
N GLU A 135 13.27 28.33 -1.67
CA GLU A 135 13.94 29.54 -2.14
C GLU A 135 12.99 30.76 -2.17
N VAL A 136 11.77 30.58 -2.66
CA VAL A 136 10.80 31.67 -2.91
C VAL A 136 10.11 32.14 -1.63
N VAL A 137 9.67 31.22 -0.77
CA VAL A 137 8.85 31.55 0.42
C VAL A 137 9.55 32.54 1.37
N PRO A 138 10.85 32.39 1.69
CA PRO A 138 11.55 33.37 2.51
C PRO A 138 11.61 34.78 1.89
N ARG A 139 11.67 34.87 0.55
CA ARG A 139 11.70 36.16 -0.17
C ARG A 139 10.39 36.92 -0.10
N LEU A 140 9.26 36.21 0.01
CA LEU A 140 7.94 36.82 0.12
C LEU A 140 7.71 37.54 1.45
N LEU A 141 8.49 37.21 2.50
CA LEU A 141 8.39 37.81 3.84
C LEU A 141 6.94 37.86 4.34
N ALA A 142 6.27 36.71 4.30
CA ALA A 142 4.90 36.57 4.78
C ALA A 142 4.83 36.84 6.29
N HIS A 143 3.90 37.69 6.70
CA HIS A 143 3.62 37.97 8.11
C HIS A 143 2.12 38.07 8.37
N ILE A 144 1.75 38.02 9.64
CA ILE A 144 0.37 38.18 10.09
C ILE A 144 0.20 39.62 10.56
N ASN A 145 -0.76 40.34 9.94
CA ASN A 145 -1.11 41.70 10.33
C ASN A 145 -1.79 41.73 11.70
N ASN A 146 -1.92 42.92 12.29
CA ASN A 146 -2.64 43.14 13.55
C ASN A 146 -4.12 42.71 13.51
N GLU A 147 -4.70 42.59 12.31
CA GLU A 147 -6.08 42.15 12.06
C GLU A 147 -6.20 40.63 11.83
N GLY A 148 -5.08 39.89 11.90
CA GLY A 148 -5.04 38.44 11.68
C GLY A 148 -4.97 38.00 10.22
N GLU A 149 -4.87 38.95 9.28
CA GLU A 149 -4.75 38.67 7.84
C GLU A 149 -3.30 38.38 7.43
N THR A 150 -3.12 37.54 6.41
CA THR A 150 -1.80 37.26 5.82
C THR A 150 -1.39 38.39 4.87
N ALA A 151 -0.25 39.03 5.15
CA ALA A 151 0.32 40.07 4.31
C ALA A 151 1.78 39.77 3.94
N PHE A 152 2.18 40.17 2.74
CA PHE A 152 3.51 39.92 2.19
C PHE A 152 4.27 41.23 2.05
N LEU A 153 5.50 41.28 2.57
CA LEU A 153 6.36 42.47 2.52
C LEU A 153 7.42 42.39 1.41
N GLY A 154 7.66 41.18 0.88
CA GLY A 154 8.65 40.91 -0.15
C GLY A 154 8.04 40.51 -1.48
N TRP A 155 8.92 40.24 -2.46
CA TRP A 155 8.58 39.86 -3.83
C TRP A 155 9.57 38.78 -4.30
N SER A 156 9.12 37.90 -5.18
CA SER A 156 9.92 36.83 -5.77
C SER A 156 9.47 36.51 -7.18
#